data_AF-A0A430CJK4-F1
#
_entry.id   AF-A0A430CJK4-F1
#
_cell.length_a   1.000
_cell.length_b   1.000
_cell.length_c   1.000
_cell.angle_alpha   90.00
_cell.angle_beta   90.00
_cell.angle_gamma   90.00
#
_symmetry.space_group_name_H-M   'P 1'
#
loop_
_entity.id
_entity.type
_entity.pdbx_description
1 polymer ?
#
loop_
_entity_poly.entity_id
_entity_poly.type
_entity_poly.pdbx_seq_one_letter_code
_entity_poly.pdbx_strand_id
1 'polypeptide(L)'
;MSDRYGDEAVSEPTGIDDRLRRIRDELDVVETMVRAESEARLAPADIGRVIRSAREGIGRFFDQSLFADPAFDMLLFVFLEEEEGRQVETSACYRASGVPRTTAVRWINMLIGMGLFHSAPHPTDRRLALLSMSEQAREGMRQWLGGLRPLLDRVEVVRATPRG
;
A
#
# COMPACT_ATOMS: atom_id res chain seq x y z
N MET A 1 55.19 -11.30 60.07
CA MET A 1 55.91 -10.88 58.85
C MET A 1 55.22 -11.59 57.69
N SER A 2 54.50 -10.82 56.83
CA SER A 2 53.90 -11.18 55.51
C SER A 2 53.02 -12.44 55.41
N ASP A 3 51.93 -12.55 54.67
CA ASP A 3 51.31 -11.87 53.52
C ASP A 3 49.79 -12.18 53.66
N ARG A 4 48.80 -11.29 53.54
CA ARG A 4 48.34 -10.52 52.36
C ARG A 4 48.38 -11.28 51.03
N TYR A 5 47.29 -11.97 50.69
CA TYR A 5 46.44 -11.59 49.56
C TYR A 5 45.17 -12.46 49.55
N GLY A 6 44.02 -11.83 49.80
CA GLY A 6 42.73 -12.40 49.44
C GLY A 6 42.54 -12.19 47.94
N ASP A 7 42.42 -13.28 47.20
CA ASP A 7 41.94 -13.27 45.82
C ASP A 7 40.41 -13.37 45.85
N GLU A 8 39.76 -12.27 46.24
CA GLU A 8 38.34 -12.08 45.98
C GLU A 8 38.20 -11.70 44.50
N ALA A 9 38.00 -12.71 43.67
CA ALA A 9 37.62 -12.54 42.28
C ALA A 9 36.37 -11.67 42.20
N VAL A 10 36.59 -10.47 41.67
CA VAL A 10 35.62 -9.41 41.36
C VAL A 10 34.34 -9.99 40.75
N SER A 11 33.26 -9.99 41.53
CA SER A 11 31.90 -10.17 41.04
C SER A 11 31.18 -8.83 41.12
N GLU A 12 31.39 -7.98 40.12
CA GLU A 12 30.45 -6.90 39.82
C GLU A 12 30.15 -6.83 38.32
N PRO A 13 29.18 -7.62 37.83
CA PRO A 13 28.54 -7.34 36.56
C PRO A 13 27.07 -6.98 36.81
N THR A 14 26.76 -5.80 37.37
CA THR A 14 25.34 -5.44 37.65
C THR A 14 24.99 -3.95 37.56
N GLY A 15 25.91 -3.07 37.18
CA GLY A 15 25.60 -1.65 37.01
C GLY A 15 25.52 -1.21 35.55
N ILE A 16 26.59 -1.51 34.81
CA ILE A 16 26.78 -1.02 33.45
C ILE A 16 26.02 -1.91 32.45
N ASP A 17 26.11 -3.23 32.59
CA ASP A 17 25.43 -4.16 31.68
C ASP A 17 23.91 -4.06 31.76
N ASP A 18 23.35 -3.87 32.96
CA ASP A 18 21.92 -3.67 33.16
C ASP A 18 21.44 -2.34 32.58
N ARG A 19 22.26 -1.28 32.67
CA ARG A 19 21.98 0.01 32.04
C ARG A 19 22.05 -0.07 30.52
N LEU A 20 23.04 -0.79 29.98
CA LEU A 20 23.18 -0.99 28.53
C LEU A 20 22.05 -1.85 27.97
N ARG A 21 21.60 -2.87 28.71
CA ARG A 21 20.44 -3.69 28.35
C ARG A 21 19.17 -2.85 28.32
N ARG A 22 18.94 -2.02 29.33
CA ARG A 22 17.80 -1.10 29.38
C ARG A 22 17.78 -0.13 28.21
N ILE A 23 18.93 0.48 27.88
CA ILE A 23 19.04 1.40 26.74
C ILE A 23 18.73 0.67 25.43
N ARG A 24 19.16 -0.59 25.28
CA ARG A 24 18.84 -1.41 24.10
C ARG A 24 17.35 -1.70 24.00
N ASP A 25 16.72 -2.13 25.09
CA ASP A 25 15.29 -2.43 25.12
C ASP A 25 14.44 -1.16 24.83
N GLU A 26 14.86 0.00 25.36
CA GLU A 26 14.24 1.30 25.05
C GLU A 26 14.42 1.70 23.57
N LEU A 27 15.59 1.44 22.98
CA LEU A 27 15.86 1.66 21.56
C LEU A 27 14.99 0.77 20.66
N ASP A 28 14.83 -0.51 21.00
CA ASP A 28 13.98 -1.45 20.24
C ASP A 28 12.51 -1.01 20.24
N VAL A 29 12.01 -0.48 21.36
CA VAL A 29 10.65 0.07 21.46
C VAL A 29 10.51 1.32 20.61
N VAL A 30 11.47 2.25 20.68
CA VAL A 30 11.45 3.46 19.85
C VAL A 30 11.54 3.13 18.37
N GLU A 31 12.39 2.16 17.99
CA GLU A 31 12.50 1.69 16.61
C GLU A 31 11.18 1.10 16.12
N THR A 32 10.52 0.29 16.96
CA THR A 32 9.20 -0.29 16.65
C THR A 32 8.13 0.80 16.49
N MET A 33 8.13 1.82 17.35
CA MET A 33 7.19 2.94 17.28
C MET A 33 7.41 3.80 16.03
N VAL A 34 8.67 4.14 15.72
CA VAL A 34 9.04 4.91 14.54
C VAL A 34 8.66 4.16 13.27
N ARG A 35 8.87 2.85 13.24
CA ARG A 35 8.47 1.99 12.13
C ARG A 35 6.95 1.96 11.97
N ALA A 36 6.21 1.73 13.04
CA ALA A 36 4.74 1.77 13.02
C ALA A 36 4.20 3.14 12.56
N GLU A 37 4.83 4.24 12.98
CA GLU A 37 4.47 5.59 12.55
C GLU A 37 4.82 5.83 11.07
N SER A 38 5.94 5.32 10.57
CA SER A 38 6.26 5.37 9.13
C SER A 38 5.34 4.50 8.28
N GLU A 39 4.96 3.33 8.78
CA GLU A 39 4.00 2.42 8.13
C GLU A 39 2.60 3.06 8.11
N ALA A 40 2.25 3.85 9.13
CA ALA A 40 1.02 4.64 9.17
C ALA A 40 1.01 5.86 8.21
N ARG A 41 2.18 6.35 7.75
CA ARG A 41 2.24 7.58 6.92
C ARG A 41 1.87 7.39 5.45
N LEU A 42 1.97 6.17 4.93
CA LEU A 42 1.62 5.90 3.55
C LEU A 42 0.52 4.83 3.54
N ALA A 43 -0.70 5.22 3.19
CA ALA A 43 -1.80 4.29 3.07
C ALA A 43 -1.69 3.46 1.78
N PRO A 44 -2.35 2.30 1.68
CA PRO A 44 -2.50 1.56 0.42
C PRO A 44 -3.01 2.45 -0.73
N ALA A 45 -3.96 3.35 -0.45
CA ALA A 45 -4.48 4.30 -1.43
C ALA A 45 -3.40 5.26 -1.98
N ASP A 46 -2.41 5.65 -1.18
CA ASP A 46 -1.33 6.52 -1.63
C ASP A 46 -0.41 5.81 -2.62
N ILE A 47 -0.09 4.53 -2.35
CA ILE A 47 0.63 3.68 -3.30
C ILE A 47 -0.20 3.52 -4.58
N GLY A 48 -1.50 3.24 -4.44
CA GLY A 48 -2.40 3.06 -5.58
C GLY A 48 -2.45 4.30 -6.48
N ARG A 49 -2.46 5.51 -5.89
CA ARG A 49 -2.39 6.77 -6.64
C ARG A 49 -1.10 6.92 -7.44
N VAL A 50 0.05 6.56 -6.85
CA VAL A 50 1.34 6.55 -7.57
C VAL A 50 1.30 5.58 -8.75
N ILE A 51 0.78 4.36 -8.56
CA ILE A 51 0.68 3.36 -9.63
C ILE A 51 -0.23 3.83 -10.75
N ARG A 52 -1.41 4.38 -10.42
CA ARG A 52 -2.35 4.94 -11.41
C ARG A 52 -1.66 6.03 -12.22
N SER A 53 -1.02 7.00 -11.56
CA SER A 53 -0.31 8.09 -12.23
C SER A 53 0.86 7.61 -13.09
N ALA A 54 1.59 6.57 -12.66
CA ALA A 54 2.66 5.98 -13.47
C ALA A 54 2.11 5.36 -14.77
N ARG A 55 0.97 4.65 -14.69
CA ARG A 55 0.30 4.03 -15.85
C ARG A 55 -0.27 5.08 -16.81
N GLU A 56 -0.94 6.12 -16.29
CA GLU A 56 -1.40 7.26 -17.08
C GLU A 56 -0.24 8.01 -17.75
N GLY A 57 0.91 8.09 -17.07
CA GLY A 57 2.12 8.73 -17.58
C GLY A 57 2.72 8.06 -18.82
N ILE A 58 2.43 6.78 -19.07
CA ILE A 58 2.90 6.06 -20.27
C ILE A 58 2.45 6.76 -21.55
N GLY A 59 1.25 7.34 -21.55
CA GLY A 59 0.68 8.08 -22.69
C GLY A 59 1.51 9.28 -23.15
N ARG A 60 2.47 9.74 -22.34
CA ARG A 60 3.41 10.81 -22.72
C ARG A 60 4.54 10.32 -23.63
N PHE A 61 4.79 9.03 -23.67
CA PHE A 61 5.93 8.42 -24.36
C PHE A 61 5.51 7.39 -25.40
N PHE A 62 4.40 6.68 -25.16
CA PHE A 62 3.90 5.62 -26.03
C PHE A 62 2.38 5.72 -26.19
N ASP A 63 1.84 5.05 -27.20
CA ASP A 63 0.39 4.87 -27.30
C ASP A 63 -0.11 4.07 -26.09
N GLN A 64 -0.92 4.72 -25.26
CA GLN A 64 -1.44 4.15 -24.01
C GLN A 64 -2.29 2.90 -24.26
N SER A 65 -2.91 2.76 -25.45
CA SER A 65 -3.73 1.60 -25.79
C SER A 65 -2.95 0.29 -25.85
N LEU A 66 -1.63 0.36 -26.05
CA LEU A 66 -0.73 -0.82 -26.03
C LEU A 66 -0.51 -1.38 -24.62
N PHE A 67 -0.83 -0.60 -23.58
CA PHE A 67 -0.54 -0.92 -22.17
C PHE A 67 -1.81 -0.96 -21.31
N ALA A 68 -2.99 -0.95 -21.93
CA ALA A 68 -4.26 -1.04 -21.24
C ALA A 68 -4.40 -2.40 -20.53
N ASP A 69 -4.70 -2.38 -19.24
CA ASP A 69 -5.11 -3.55 -18.47
C ASP A 69 -6.46 -3.23 -17.82
N PRO A 70 -7.57 -3.39 -18.55
CA PRO A 70 -8.86 -2.85 -18.14
C PRO A 70 -9.37 -3.44 -16.84
N ALA A 71 -9.07 -4.70 -16.52
CA ALA A 71 -9.46 -5.29 -15.24
C ALA A 71 -8.72 -4.61 -14.08
N PHE A 72 -7.40 -4.54 -14.19
CA PHE A 72 -6.55 -3.90 -13.20
C PHE A 72 -6.88 -2.42 -13.03
N ASP A 73 -7.02 -1.69 -14.14
CA ASP A 73 -7.27 -0.25 -14.17
C ASP A 73 -8.64 0.08 -13.54
N MET A 74 -9.66 -0.74 -13.79
CA MET A 74 -10.97 -0.59 -13.13
C MET A 74 -10.92 -0.93 -11.64
N LEU A 75 -10.27 -2.02 -11.23
CA LEU A 75 -10.14 -2.40 -9.83
C LEU A 75 -9.43 -1.30 -9.04
N LEU A 76 -8.29 -0.82 -9.55
CA LEU A 76 -7.54 0.26 -8.94
C LEU A 76 -8.34 1.56 -8.87
N PHE A 77 -9.06 1.91 -9.95
CA PHE A 77 -9.91 3.09 -9.96
C PHE A 77 -11.03 3.02 -8.91
N VAL A 78 -11.82 1.95 -8.89
CA VAL A 78 -12.94 1.81 -7.94
C VAL A 78 -12.42 1.80 -6.50
N PHE A 79 -11.32 1.09 -6.24
CA PHE A 79 -10.68 1.07 -4.92
C PHE A 79 -10.34 2.49 -4.46
N LEU A 80 -9.66 3.29 -5.28
CA LEU A 80 -9.25 4.65 -4.90
C LEU A 80 -10.43 5.59 -4.69
N GLU A 81 -11.49 5.48 -5.50
CA GLU A 81 -12.68 6.30 -5.35
C GLU A 81 -13.43 5.96 -4.05
N GLU A 82 -13.57 4.68 -3.72
CA GLU A 82 -14.22 4.23 -2.48
C GLU A 82 -13.41 4.59 -1.23
N GLU A 83 -12.07 4.51 -1.28
CA GLU A 83 -11.19 4.97 -0.19
C GLU A 83 -11.35 6.47 0.10
N GLU A 84 -11.76 7.25 -0.91
CA GLU A 84 -12.06 8.67 -0.78
C GLU A 84 -13.56 8.92 -0.50
N GLY A 85 -14.33 7.88 -0.19
CA GLY A 85 -15.76 7.95 0.17
C GLY A 85 -16.67 8.30 -1.01
N ARG A 86 -16.20 8.17 -2.25
CA ARG A 86 -16.99 8.51 -3.45
C ARG A 86 -17.71 7.30 -4.01
N GLN A 87 -18.90 7.56 -4.54
CA GLN A 87 -19.65 6.58 -5.32
C GLN A 87 -19.13 6.54 -6.75
N VAL A 88 -19.05 5.35 -7.34
CA VAL A 88 -18.53 5.18 -8.70
C VAL A 88 -19.67 4.90 -9.66
N GLU A 89 -19.87 5.78 -10.64
CA GLU A 89 -20.73 5.46 -11.77
C GLU A 89 -20.04 4.48 -12.73
N THR A 90 -20.80 3.58 -13.34
CA THR A 90 -20.30 2.69 -14.41
C THR A 90 -19.64 3.50 -15.55
N SER A 91 -20.14 4.71 -15.82
CA SER A 91 -19.62 5.62 -16.84
C SER A 91 -18.16 6.04 -16.58
N ALA A 92 -17.79 6.20 -15.30
CA ALA A 92 -16.44 6.55 -14.88
C ALA A 92 -15.48 5.38 -15.05
N CYS A 93 -15.93 4.15 -14.76
CA CYS A 93 -15.16 2.93 -15.04
C CYS A 93 -14.83 2.76 -16.53
N TYR A 94 -15.72 3.17 -17.45
CA TYR A 94 -15.39 3.13 -18.88
C TYR A 94 -14.17 3.98 -19.20
N ARG A 95 -14.09 5.19 -18.65
CA ARG A 95 -12.95 6.09 -18.85
C ARG A 95 -11.68 5.53 -18.20
N ALA A 96 -11.79 5.02 -16.98
CA ALA A 96 -10.67 4.44 -16.26
C ALA A 96 -10.07 3.21 -16.97
N SER A 97 -10.88 2.45 -17.71
CA SER A 97 -10.45 1.19 -18.34
C SER A 97 -9.45 1.31 -19.48
N GLY A 98 -9.27 2.51 -20.05
CA GLY A 98 -8.38 2.72 -21.20
C GLY A 98 -8.80 2.01 -22.50
N VAL A 99 -10.00 1.42 -22.57
CA VAL A 99 -10.48 0.66 -23.75
C VAL A 99 -11.82 1.21 -24.27
N PRO A 100 -12.21 0.89 -25.53
CA PRO A 100 -13.51 1.27 -26.06
C PRO A 100 -14.68 0.81 -25.18
N ARG A 101 -15.77 1.59 -25.14
CA ARG A 101 -16.91 1.36 -24.24
C ARG A 101 -17.48 -0.06 -24.29
N THR A 102 -17.64 -0.65 -25.48
CA THR A 102 -18.19 -2.01 -25.64
C THR A 102 -17.29 -3.06 -25.00
N THR A 103 -15.96 -2.86 -25.06
CA THR A 103 -14.97 -3.69 -24.38
C THR A 103 -15.04 -3.47 -22.86
N ALA A 104 -15.13 -2.23 -22.40
CA ALA A 104 -15.25 -1.92 -20.98
C ALA A 104 -16.50 -2.57 -20.34
N VAL A 105 -17.65 -2.55 -21.02
CA VAL A 105 -18.88 -3.22 -20.55
C VAL A 105 -18.66 -4.72 -20.37
N ARG A 106 -17.93 -5.39 -21.28
CA ARG A 106 -17.61 -6.82 -21.14
C ARG A 106 -16.76 -7.09 -19.89
N TRP A 107 -15.75 -6.26 -19.65
CA TRP A 107 -14.91 -6.37 -18.45
C TRP A 107 -15.68 -6.15 -17.17
N ILE A 108 -16.53 -5.12 -17.10
CA ILE A 108 -17.38 -4.88 -15.92
C ILE A 108 -18.29 -6.09 -15.65
N ASN A 109 -18.94 -6.61 -16.68
CA ASN A 109 -19.80 -7.79 -16.52
C ASN A 109 -19.01 -9.02 -16.06
N MET A 110 -17.77 -9.19 -16.54
CA MET A 110 -16.90 -10.27 -16.10
C MET A 110 -16.47 -10.10 -14.63
N LEU A 111 -16.07 -8.89 -14.22
CA LEU A 111 -15.71 -8.59 -12.83
C LEU A 111 -16.90 -8.76 -11.88
N ILE A 112 -18.11 -8.43 -12.32
CA ILE A 112 -19.36 -8.74 -11.59
C ILE A 112 -19.59 -10.25 -11.52
N GLY A 113 -19.44 -10.96 -12.64
CA GLY A 113 -19.59 -12.42 -12.68
C GLY A 113 -18.59 -13.17 -11.80
N MET A 114 -17.41 -12.58 -11.58
CA MET A 114 -16.38 -13.08 -10.65
C MET A 114 -16.62 -12.68 -9.18
N GLY A 115 -17.66 -11.89 -8.89
CA GLY A 115 -17.94 -11.40 -7.53
C GLY A 115 -16.97 -10.33 -7.03
N LEU A 116 -16.23 -9.68 -7.94
CA LEU A 116 -15.29 -8.60 -7.58
C LEU A 116 -16.00 -7.24 -7.53
N PHE A 117 -17.02 -7.05 -8.36
CA PHE A 117 -17.87 -5.86 -8.38
C PHE A 117 -19.34 -6.19 -8.14
N HIS A 118 -20.07 -5.22 -7.63
CA HIS A 118 -21.52 -5.19 -7.59
C HIS A 118 -22.04 -3.98 -8.37
N SER A 119 -23.19 -4.14 -9.03
CA SER A 119 -23.87 -3.07 -9.76
C SER A 119 -25.24 -2.82 -9.15
N ALA A 120 -25.57 -1.56 -8.90
CA ALA A 120 -26.85 -1.11 -8.38
C ALA A 120 -27.38 0.07 -9.19
N PRO A 121 -28.70 0.23 -9.34
CA PRO A 121 -29.27 1.43 -9.98
C PRO A 121 -28.94 2.68 -9.15
N HIS A 122 -28.70 3.81 -9.82
CA HIS A 122 -28.50 5.08 -9.13
C HIS A 122 -29.80 5.51 -8.41
N PRO A 123 -29.73 6.03 -7.17
CA PRO A 123 -30.92 6.29 -6.35
C PRO A 123 -31.88 7.33 -6.95
N THR A 124 -31.36 8.26 -7.76
CA THR A 124 -32.15 9.36 -8.33
C THR A 124 -32.26 9.35 -9.85
N ASP A 125 -31.40 8.60 -10.56
CA ASP A 125 -31.40 8.57 -12.03
C ASP A 125 -31.35 7.13 -12.55
N ARG A 126 -32.49 6.62 -13.03
CA ARG A 126 -32.63 5.24 -13.53
C ARG A 126 -31.81 4.95 -14.79
N ARG A 127 -31.22 5.95 -15.43
CA ARG A 127 -30.32 5.80 -16.58
C ARG A 127 -28.89 5.49 -16.15
N LEU A 128 -28.57 5.74 -14.88
CA LEU A 128 -27.24 5.55 -14.31
C LEU A 128 -27.21 4.29 -13.43
N ALA A 129 -26.03 3.68 -13.39
CA ALA A 129 -25.73 2.58 -12.50
C ALA A 129 -24.46 2.93 -11.71
N LEU A 130 -24.50 2.57 -10.43
CA LEU A 130 -23.38 2.66 -9.51
C LEU A 130 -22.69 1.30 -9.44
N LEU A 131 -21.37 1.32 -9.50
CA LEU A 131 -20.51 0.20 -9.21
C LEU A 131 -19.96 0.34 -7.79
N SER A 132 -19.80 -0.80 -7.14
CA SER A 132 -19.07 -0.91 -5.89
C SER A 132 -18.19 -2.15 -5.90
N MET A 133 -17.09 -2.10 -5.16
CA MET A 133 -16.20 -3.23 -4.97
C MET A 133 -16.77 -4.19 -3.93
N SER A 134 -16.56 -5.50 -4.12
CA SER A 134 -16.84 -6.46 -3.06
C SER A 134 -15.80 -6.36 -1.94
N GLU A 135 -16.17 -6.76 -0.72
CA GLU A 135 -15.23 -6.70 0.41
C GLU A 135 -13.99 -7.57 0.18
N GLN A 136 -14.16 -8.72 -0.49
CA GLN A 136 -13.04 -9.58 -0.89
C GLN A 136 -12.08 -8.86 -1.84
N ALA A 137 -12.60 -8.18 -2.87
CA ALA A 137 -11.78 -7.45 -3.82
C ALA A 137 -11.08 -6.25 -3.14
N ARG A 138 -11.78 -5.55 -2.25
CA ARG A 138 -11.24 -4.43 -1.48
C ARG A 138 -10.08 -4.87 -0.61
N GLU A 139 -10.26 -5.94 0.14
CA GLU A 139 -9.20 -6.48 1.00
C GLU A 139 -8.01 -6.97 0.17
N GLY A 140 -8.25 -7.63 -0.97
CA GLY A 140 -7.19 -8.02 -1.90
C GLY A 140 -6.38 -6.83 -2.40
N MET A 141 -7.02 -5.72 -2.75
CA MET A 141 -6.35 -4.48 -3.16
C MET A 141 -5.55 -3.86 -2.01
N ARG A 142 -6.11 -3.81 -0.79
CA ARG A 142 -5.38 -3.31 0.40
C ARG A 142 -4.13 -4.14 0.68
N GLN A 143 -4.24 -5.46 0.68
CA GLN A 143 -3.13 -6.37 0.93
C GLN A 143 -2.05 -6.25 -0.14
N TRP A 144 -2.45 -6.28 -1.41
CA TRP A 144 -1.51 -6.16 -2.52
C TRP A 144 -0.77 -4.81 -2.48
N LEU A 145 -1.49 -3.69 -2.38
CA LEU A 145 -0.89 -2.36 -2.33
C LEU A 145 -0.02 -2.19 -1.08
N GLY A 146 -0.51 -2.60 0.10
CA GLY A 146 0.27 -2.56 1.34
C GLY A 146 1.55 -3.40 1.25
N GLY A 147 1.49 -4.55 0.59
CA GLY A 147 2.63 -5.43 0.32
C GLY A 147 3.72 -4.81 -0.57
N LEU A 148 3.44 -3.71 -1.27
CA LEU A 148 4.43 -2.97 -2.05
C LEU A 148 5.26 -1.98 -1.20
N ARG A 149 4.86 -1.69 0.04
CA ARG A 149 5.59 -0.77 0.94
C ARG A 149 7.07 -1.12 1.06
N PRO A 150 7.48 -2.39 1.34
CA PRO A 150 8.89 -2.71 1.49
C PRO A 150 9.71 -2.49 0.21
N LEU A 151 9.08 -2.48 -0.98
CA LEU A 151 9.77 -2.16 -2.23
C LEU A 151 10.03 -0.66 -2.35
N LEU A 152 9.11 0.19 -1.88
CA LEU A 152 9.26 1.63 -1.89
C LEU A 152 10.36 2.09 -0.93
N ASP A 153 10.41 1.50 0.25
CA ASP A 153 11.44 1.81 1.26
C ASP A 153 12.85 1.51 0.73
N ARG A 154 13.00 0.44 -0.08
CA ARG A 154 14.28 0.11 -0.73
C ARG A 154 14.72 1.15 -1.74
N VAL A 155 13.79 1.81 -2.44
CA VAL A 155 14.11 2.88 -3.39
C VAL A 155 14.61 4.12 -2.66
N GLU A 156 14.04 4.44 -1.51
CA GLU A 156 14.50 5.56 -0.67
C GLU A 156 15.89 5.30 -0.08
N VAL A 157 16.14 4.10 0.44
CA VAL A 157 17.45 3.70 1.02
C VAL A 157 18.58 3.78 -0.01
N VAL A 158 18.33 3.33 -1.25
CA VAL A 158 19.33 3.40 -2.34
C VAL A 158 19.65 4.85 -2.72
N ARG A 159 18.69 5.78 -2.61
CA ARG A 159 18.91 7.21 -2.90
C ARG A 159 19.65 7.94 -1.78
N ALA A 160 19.52 7.47 -0.53
CA ALA A 160 20.13 8.10 0.64
C ALA A 160 21.59 7.67 0.89
N THR A 161 22.10 6.65 0.19
CA THR A 161 23.50 6.22 0.33
C THR A 161 24.41 7.18 -0.45
N PRO A 162 25.24 8.02 0.20
CA PRO A 162 26.20 8.85 -0.52
C PRO A 162 27.22 7.93 -1.18
N ARG A 163 27.45 8.07 -2.48
CA ARG A 163 28.63 7.49 -3.12
C ARG A 163 29.84 8.28 -2.59
N GLY A 164 30.57 7.68 -1.66
CA GLY A 164 31.92 8.10 -1.29
C GLY A 164 32.92 7.84 -2.40
#